data_AF-A0A936E1D8-F1
#
_entry.id   AF-A0A936E1D8-F1
#
_cell.length_a   1.000
_cell.length_b   1.000
_cell.length_c   1.000
_cell.angle_alpha   90.00
_cell.angle_beta   90.00
_cell.angle_gamma   90.00
#
_symmetry.space_group_name_H-M   'P 1'
#
loop_
_entity.id
_entity.type
_entity.pdbx_description
1 polymer ?
#
loop_
_entity_poly.entity_id
_entity_poly.type
_entity_poly.pdbx_seq_one_letter_code
_entity_poly.pdbx_strand_id
1 'polypeptide(L)'
;MLFEINGNYANRKGKYTVLGIGREKMQVRYEDGTEAELKMSVQERIWENIKAEIEAETASRARRRSATNAQHFIKSIASIGDAELNPVSIRTLVTPTSSRAPEIKIGDRFIYYACDARSFFAVATITGDPREAKSKEYAELQFNEELIKVYPIDIDAYAISLAQAVWLDSVELESQPKFRDLLNEKEVYLRISEDDFELMAELLTEFVEEIELEDEEEEEEDDDDNDIDEDLDEM
;
A
#
# COMPACT_ATOMS: atom_id res chain seq x y z
N MET A 1 -26.67 3.32 9.81
CA MET A 1 -25.93 4.59 9.96
C MET A 1 -24.51 4.24 9.57
N LEU A 2 -24.09 4.69 8.39
CA LEU A 2 -22.86 4.22 7.74
C LEU A 2 -21.61 5.03 8.12
N PHE A 3 -21.82 6.28 8.55
CA PHE A 3 -20.78 7.23 8.90
C PHE A 3 -20.65 7.40 10.41
N GLU A 4 -19.42 7.49 10.90
CA GLU A 4 -19.07 7.76 12.29
C GLU A 4 -18.22 9.03 12.40
N ILE A 5 -18.41 9.80 13.48
CA ILE A 5 -17.60 11.00 13.75
C ILE A 5 -16.16 10.56 14.03
N ASN A 6 -15.21 11.24 13.40
CA ASN A 6 -13.79 10.88 13.25
C ASN A 6 -13.51 9.64 12.40
N GLY A 7 -14.51 9.08 11.72
CA GLY A 7 -14.29 8.05 10.71
C GLY A 7 -13.71 8.65 9.43
N ASN A 8 -12.86 7.88 8.75
CA ASN A 8 -12.23 8.24 7.48
C ASN A 8 -12.95 7.53 6.33
N TYR A 9 -13.26 8.29 5.28
CA TYR A 9 -14.00 7.82 4.11
C TYR A 9 -13.46 8.50 2.86
N ALA A 10 -13.84 7.99 1.69
CA ALA A 10 -13.45 8.56 0.41
C ALA A 10 -14.67 8.92 -0.44
N ASN A 11 -14.52 9.93 -1.28
CA ASN A 11 -15.40 10.22 -2.40
C ASN A 11 -14.56 10.81 -3.54
N ARG A 12 -15.22 11.20 -4.64
CA ARG A 12 -14.59 11.77 -5.85
C ARG A 12 -13.75 13.03 -5.64
N LYS A 13 -13.82 13.65 -4.46
CA LYS A 13 -13.05 14.84 -4.10
C LYS A 13 -11.81 14.51 -3.24
N GLY A 14 -11.60 13.23 -2.93
CA GLY A 14 -10.52 12.75 -2.09
C GLY A 14 -11.00 12.25 -0.73
N LYS A 15 -10.01 11.90 0.10
CA LYS A 15 -10.19 11.36 1.45
C LYS A 15 -10.68 12.45 2.40
N TYR A 16 -11.61 12.08 3.27
CA TYR A 16 -12.16 12.99 4.27
C TYR A 16 -12.44 12.31 5.60
N THR A 17 -12.24 13.07 6.68
CA THR A 17 -12.64 12.70 8.04
C THR A 17 -13.96 13.35 8.39
N VAL A 18 -14.92 12.60 8.92
CA VAL A 18 -16.20 13.15 9.36
C VAL A 18 -16.03 13.91 10.67
N LEU A 19 -16.22 15.23 10.65
CA LEU A 19 -16.14 16.08 11.84
C LEU A 19 -17.44 16.11 12.64
N GLY A 20 -18.58 15.92 11.98
CA GLY A 20 -19.89 16.00 12.64
C GLY A 20 -21.02 15.47 11.77
N ILE A 21 -22.03 14.89 12.42
CA ILE A 21 -23.19 14.30 11.74
C ILE A 21 -24.46 15.05 12.15
N GLY A 22 -25.10 15.68 11.17
CA GLY A 22 -26.42 16.29 11.29
C GLY A 22 -27.53 15.34 10.83
N ARG A 23 -28.77 15.88 10.73
CA ARG A 23 -29.94 15.08 10.31
C ARG A 23 -29.94 14.66 8.84
N GLU A 24 -29.40 15.49 7.97
CA GLU A 24 -29.41 15.28 6.50
C GLU A 24 -28.01 15.42 5.87
N LYS A 25 -27.10 16.06 6.60
CA LYS A 25 -25.76 16.40 6.15
C LYS A 25 -24.73 16.08 7.21
N MET A 26 -23.50 15.88 6.78
CA MET A 26 -22.33 15.74 7.64
C MET A 26 -21.28 16.78 7.29
N GLN A 27 -20.57 17.26 8.30
CA GLN A 27 -19.37 18.05 8.13
C GLN A 27 -18.18 17.12 8.03
N VAL A 28 -17.31 17.42 7.07
CA VAL A 28 -16.11 16.64 6.80
C VAL A 28 -14.92 17.58 6.64
N ARG A 29 -13.72 17.06 6.89
CA ARG A 29 -12.46 17.71 6.59
C ARG A 29 -11.66 16.85 5.64
N TYR A 30 -11.26 17.42 4.52
CA TYR A 30 -10.36 16.78 3.57
C TYR A 30 -8.90 16.90 4.02
N GLU A 31 -8.02 16.10 3.43
CA GLU A 31 -6.59 16.07 3.77
C GLU A 31 -5.87 17.42 3.51
N ASP A 32 -6.36 18.19 2.53
CA ASP A 32 -5.91 19.56 2.24
C ASP A 32 -6.31 20.59 3.32
N GLY A 33 -7.01 20.14 4.37
CA GLY A 33 -7.51 20.95 5.47
C GLY A 33 -8.81 21.67 5.15
N THR A 34 -9.36 21.53 3.94
CA THR A 34 -10.64 22.13 3.57
C THR A 34 -11.79 21.41 4.26
N GLU A 35 -12.79 22.17 4.70
CA GLU A 35 -13.98 21.62 5.32
C GLU A 35 -15.17 21.77 4.37
N ALA A 36 -16.01 20.75 4.32
CA ALA A 36 -17.22 20.77 3.51
C ALA A 36 -18.41 20.17 4.25
N GLU A 37 -19.59 20.58 3.82
CA GLU A 37 -20.84 20.01 4.28
C GLU A 37 -21.44 19.13 3.17
N LEU A 38 -21.53 17.82 3.41
CA LEU A 38 -21.95 16.83 2.43
C LEU A 38 -23.30 16.23 2.81
N LYS A 39 -24.14 15.93 1.82
CA LYS A 39 -25.41 15.20 2.04
C LYS A 39 -25.13 13.74 2.36
N MET A 40 -25.61 13.26 3.51
CA MET A 40 -25.36 11.89 3.95
C MET A 40 -25.90 10.87 2.95
N SER A 41 -27.12 11.03 2.45
CA SER A 41 -27.74 10.08 1.52
C SER A 41 -26.97 9.88 0.21
N VAL A 42 -26.24 10.91 -0.23
CA VAL A 42 -25.39 10.84 -1.42
C VAL A 42 -24.11 10.08 -1.11
N GLN A 43 -23.50 10.36 0.05
CA GLN A 43 -22.27 9.72 0.47
C GLN A 43 -22.50 8.25 0.84
N GLU A 44 -23.65 7.91 1.42
CA GLU A 44 -24.04 6.51 1.70
C GLU A 44 -24.09 5.71 0.40
N ARG A 45 -24.73 6.25 -0.64
CA ARG A 45 -24.80 5.58 -1.96
C ARG A 45 -23.43 5.46 -2.64
N ILE A 46 -22.57 6.47 -2.50
CA ILE A 46 -21.20 6.42 -3.05
C ILE A 46 -20.40 5.32 -2.34
N TRP A 47 -20.47 5.28 -1.00
CA TRP A 47 -19.75 4.30 -0.21
C TRP A 47 -20.29 2.87 -0.38
N GLU A 48 -21.61 2.71 -0.51
CA GLU A 48 -22.22 1.42 -0.82
C GLU A 48 -21.82 0.90 -2.21
N ASN A 49 -21.69 1.78 -3.21
CA ASN A 49 -21.21 1.38 -4.53
C ASN A 49 -19.73 0.95 -4.49
N ILE A 50 -18.88 1.74 -3.84
CA ILE A 50 -17.46 1.39 -3.64
C ILE A 50 -17.35 0.04 -2.92
N LYS A 51 -18.09 -0.14 -1.83
CA LYS A 51 -18.09 -1.39 -1.07
C LYS A 51 -18.64 -2.57 -1.87
N ALA A 52 -19.68 -2.38 -2.68
CA ALA A 52 -20.27 -3.42 -3.52
C ALA A 52 -19.36 -3.81 -4.70
N GLU A 53 -18.55 -2.89 -5.21
CA GLU A 53 -17.55 -3.14 -6.25
C GLU A 53 -16.40 -3.99 -5.68
N ILE A 54 -15.90 -3.63 -4.50
CA ILE A 54 -14.94 -4.42 -3.71
C ILE A 54 -15.52 -5.82 -3.38
N GLU A 55 -16.77 -5.91 -2.88
CA GLU A 55 -17.42 -7.19 -2.56
C GLU A 55 -17.73 -8.06 -3.82
N ALA A 56 -17.94 -7.47 -4.99
CA ALA A 56 -18.16 -8.22 -6.24
C ALA A 56 -16.85 -8.75 -6.85
N GLU A 57 -15.75 -8.01 -6.71
CA GLU A 57 -14.43 -8.45 -7.16
C GLU A 57 -13.84 -9.56 -6.26
N THR A 58 -14.03 -9.48 -4.93
CA THR A 58 -13.60 -10.49 -3.95
C THR A 58 -14.22 -11.88 -4.19
N ALA A 59 -15.49 -11.96 -4.62
CA ALA A 59 -16.17 -13.23 -4.92
C ALA A 59 -15.65 -13.93 -6.20
N SER A 60 -15.14 -13.15 -7.17
CA SER A 60 -14.62 -13.68 -8.44
C SER A 60 -13.17 -14.19 -8.32
N ARG A 61 -12.36 -13.56 -7.46
CA ARG A 61 -10.93 -13.85 -7.26
C ARG A 61 -10.66 -15.04 -6.35
N ALA A 62 -11.66 -15.48 -5.56
CA ALA A 62 -11.61 -16.70 -4.75
C ALA A 62 -11.29 -18.00 -5.54
N ARG A 63 -11.48 -18.00 -6.87
CA ARG A 63 -11.17 -19.16 -7.73
C ARG A 63 -9.68 -19.34 -8.09
N ARG A 64 -8.80 -18.37 -7.82
CA ARG A 64 -7.35 -18.50 -8.09
C ARG A 64 -6.54 -19.02 -6.87
N ARG A 65 -7.19 -19.27 -5.74
CA ARG A 65 -6.64 -19.67 -4.42
C ARG A 65 -6.25 -21.16 -4.30
N SER A 66 -5.38 -21.66 -5.18
CA SER A 66 -4.88 -23.05 -5.12
C SER A 66 -3.41 -23.14 -4.68
N ALA A 67 -3.09 -22.65 -3.48
CA ALA A 67 -1.85 -22.99 -2.78
C ALA A 67 -2.14 -23.18 -1.29
N THR A 68 -2.65 -24.36 -0.93
CA THR A 68 -3.24 -24.70 0.36
C THR A 68 -2.26 -24.81 1.55
N ASN A 69 -1.10 -24.15 1.52
CA ASN A 69 -0.14 -24.09 2.65
C ASN A 69 0.78 -22.86 2.67
N ALA A 70 0.53 -21.85 1.84
CA ALA A 70 1.33 -20.62 1.83
C ALA A 70 1.23 -19.90 3.18
N GLN A 71 2.37 -19.46 3.72
CA GLN A 71 2.41 -18.61 4.90
C GLN A 71 2.40 -17.13 4.48
N HIS A 72 1.77 -16.32 5.32
CA HIS A 72 1.59 -14.89 5.09
C HIS A 72 2.30 -14.12 6.20
N PHE A 73 3.15 -13.17 5.80
CA PHE A 73 3.95 -12.38 6.72
C PHE A 73 3.89 -10.89 6.40
N ILE A 74 4.04 -10.08 7.43
CA ILE A 74 4.51 -8.71 7.32
C ILE A 74 6.00 -8.72 7.61
N LYS A 75 6.81 -8.18 6.69
CA LYS A 75 8.25 -7.98 6.88
C LYS A 75 8.52 -6.49 7.13
N SER A 76 9.09 -6.18 8.29
CA SER A 76 9.54 -4.81 8.58
C SER A 76 10.96 -4.57 8.07
N ILE A 77 11.19 -3.41 7.47
CA ILE A 77 12.51 -2.94 7.03
C ILE A 77 12.78 -1.51 7.51
N ALA A 78 14.06 -1.14 7.59
CA ALA A 78 14.43 0.27 7.67
C ALA A 78 14.01 0.97 6.37
N SER A 79 13.51 2.20 6.47
CA SER A 79 13.10 2.97 5.28
C SER A 79 14.26 3.09 4.27
N ILE A 80 13.91 3.01 2.99
CA ILE A 80 14.85 2.98 1.86
C ILE A 80 15.15 4.43 1.45
N GLY A 81 15.89 5.17 2.27
CA GLY A 81 16.40 6.51 1.90
C GLY A 81 15.35 7.61 1.70
N ASP A 82 15.83 8.83 1.44
CA ASP A 82 15.11 10.11 1.53
C ASP A 82 13.77 10.18 0.76
N ALA A 83 12.69 9.75 1.42
CA ALA A 83 11.29 9.94 1.02
C ALA A 83 10.76 9.13 -0.18
N GLU A 84 11.56 8.27 -0.81
CA GLU A 84 11.12 7.40 -1.91
C GLU A 84 11.06 5.94 -1.47
N LEU A 85 9.90 5.30 -1.66
CA LEU A 85 9.75 3.86 -1.45
C LEU A 85 10.39 3.15 -2.65
N ASN A 86 11.71 3.01 -2.67
CA ASN A 86 12.41 2.49 -3.84
C ASN A 86 12.26 0.95 -3.97
N PRO A 87 11.54 0.45 -4.99
CA PRO A 87 11.28 -0.99 -5.16
C PRO A 87 12.55 -1.77 -5.54
N VAL A 88 13.57 -1.09 -6.05
CA VAL A 88 14.85 -1.73 -6.43
C VAL A 88 15.49 -2.42 -5.23
N SER A 89 15.28 -1.90 -4.04
CA SER A 89 15.81 -2.47 -2.79
C SER A 89 15.06 -3.71 -2.30
N ILE A 90 13.88 -4.02 -2.85
CA ILE A 90 13.09 -5.20 -2.49
C ILE A 90 12.99 -6.25 -3.61
N ARG A 91 13.81 -6.17 -4.67
CA ARG A 91 13.81 -7.17 -5.78
C ARG A 91 14.10 -8.61 -5.35
N THR A 92 14.61 -8.80 -4.13
CA THR A 92 14.81 -10.10 -3.51
C THR A 92 14.48 -10.00 -2.03
N LEU A 93 13.91 -11.06 -1.46
CA LEU A 93 13.81 -11.16 -0.02
C LEU A 93 15.15 -11.62 0.56
N VAL A 94 15.82 -10.74 1.29
CA VAL A 94 17.05 -11.06 2.03
C VAL A 94 16.71 -11.32 3.49
N THR A 95 17.25 -12.39 4.06
CA THR A 95 17.04 -12.72 5.48
C THR A 95 18.34 -13.25 6.09
N PRO A 96 18.65 -12.91 7.36
CA PRO A 96 19.80 -13.50 8.02
C PRO A 96 19.57 -15.00 8.24
N THR A 97 20.65 -15.79 8.18
CA THR A 97 20.58 -17.24 8.44
C THR A 97 20.39 -17.57 9.94
N SER A 98 20.15 -16.57 10.79
CA SER A 98 19.94 -16.73 12.23
C SER A 98 18.53 -17.16 12.59
N SER A 99 18.33 -17.53 13.86
CA SER A 99 17.09 -18.08 14.41
C SER A 99 15.90 -17.11 14.49
N ARG A 100 16.05 -15.85 14.06
CA ARG A 100 14.97 -14.86 14.03
C ARG A 100 14.13 -14.92 12.75
N ALA A 101 14.70 -15.43 11.66
CA ALA A 101 13.98 -15.60 10.40
C ALA A 101 13.11 -16.87 10.44
N PRO A 102 11.84 -16.81 10.02
CA PRO A 102 11.02 -18.00 9.88
C PRO A 102 11.55 -18.91 8.76
N GLU A 103 11.09 -20.16 8.74
CA GLU A 103 11.35 -21.07 7.62
C GLU A 103 10.48 -20.65 6.43
N ILE A 104 11.09 -19.98 5.45
CA ILE A 104 10.42 -19.46 4.25
C ILE A 104 10.43 -20.49 3.12
N LYS A 105 9.29 -20.66 2.44
CA LYS A 105 9.06 -21.63 1.36
C LYS A 105 8.52 -20.96 0.10
N ILE A 106 8.64 -21.66 -1.02
CA ILE A 106 8.02 -21.26 -2.29
C ILE A 106 6.51 -21.13 -2.11
N GLY A 107 5.97 -20.00 -2.55
CA GLY A 107 4.57 -19.64 -2.40
C GLY A 107 4.25 -18.85 -1.13
N ASP A 108 5.18 -18.70 -0.18
CA ASP A 108 4.98 -17.78 0.95
C ASP A 108 4.93 -16.34 0.45
N ARG A 109 4.09 -15.52 1.09
CA ARG A 109 3.77 -14.15 0.66
C ARG A 109 4.07 -13.15 1.76
N PHE A 110 4.49 -11.96 1.35
CA PHE A 110 5.00 -10.91 2.22
C PHE A 110 4.36 -9.56 1.88
N ILE A 111 3.88 -8.87 2.92
CA ILE A 111 3.66 -7.43 2.89
C ILE A 111 4.92 -6.77 3.43
N TYR A 112 5.51 -5.84 2.69
CA TYR A 112 6.62 -5.04 3.19
C TYR A 112 6.12 -3.81 3.93
N TYR A 113 6.71 -3.58 5.11
CA TYR A 113 6.43 -2.45 5.98
C TYR A 113 7.71 -1.64 6.22
N ALA A 114 7.66 -0.34 5.94
CA ALA A 114 8.75 0.59 6.20
C ALA A 114 8.59 1.20 7.59
N CYS A 115 9.48 0.84 8.54
CA CYS A 115 9.39 1.29 9.93
C CYS A 115 9.43 2.81 10.07
N ASP A 116 10.33 3.49 9.36
CA ASP A 116 10.52 4.93 9.55
C ASP A 116 9.38 5.74 8.90
N ALA A 117 8.79 5.24 7.81
CA ALA A 117 7.63 5.85 7.14
C ALA A 117 6.28 5.46 7.77
N ARG A 118 6.27 4.42 8.61
CA ARG A 118 5.05 3.83 9.18
C ARG A 118 4.01 3.46 8.12
N SER A 119 4.49 2.88 7.01
CA SER A 119 3.64 2.51 5.89
C SER A 119 3.99 1.14 5.31
N PHE A 120 2.97 0.44 4.85
CA PHE A 120 3.07 -0.74 4.01
C PHE A 120 3.16 -0.29 2.56
N PHE A 121 3.97 -0.96 1.77
CA PHE A 121 4.31 -0.44 0.45
C PHE A 121 4.54 -1.49 -0.64
N ALA A 122 4.55 -2.78 -0.33
CA ALA A 122 4.68 -3.79 -1.37
C ALA A 122 4.11 -5.14 -0.94
N VAL A 123 3.67 -5.89 -1.94
CA VAL A 123 3.21 -7.27 -1.85
C VAL A 123 4.17 -8.11 -2.69
N ALA A 124 4.66 -9.22 -2.14
CA ALA A 124 5.54 -10.10 -2.87
C ALA A 124 5.33 -11.57 -2.53
N THR A 125 5.67 -12.44 -3.49
CA THR A 125 5.53 -13.88 -3.40
C THR A 125 6.88 -14.57 -3.65
N ILE A 126 7.24 -15.56 -2.83
CA ILE A 126 8.48 -16.35 -3.01
C ILE A 126 8.32 -17.30 -4.19
N THR A 127 9.23 -17.21 -5.16
CA THR A 127 9.13 -17.98 -6.42
C THR A 127 10.12 -19.12 -6.56
N GLY A 128 11.09 -19.24 -5.65
CA GLY A 128 12.15 -20.23 -5.78
C GLY A 128 12.97 -20.45 -4.51
N ASP A 129 13.87 -21.42 -4.58
CA ASP A 129 14.77 -21.77 -3.48
C ASP A 129 15.75 -20.63 -3.17
N PRO A 130 16.12 -20.45 -1.89
CA PRO A 130 17.10 -19.44 -1.51
C PRO A 130 18.50 -19.81 -2.00
N ARG A 131 19.28 -18.79 -2.35
CA ARG A 131 20.74 -18.90 -2.43
C ARG A 131 21.37 -18.34 -1.16
N GLU A 132 22.48 -18.94 -0.74
CA GLU A 132 23.32 -18.36 0.31
C GLU A 132 24.23 -17.28 -0.30
N ALA A 133 24.41 -16.18 0.45
CA ALA A 133 25.31 -15.10 0.08
C ALA A 133 26.02 -14.54 1.32
N LYS A 134 27.10 -13.78 1.13
CA LYS A 134 27.76 -13.08 2.24
C LYS A 134 27.00 -11.79 2.54
N SER A 135 26.80 -11.47 3.81
CA SER A 135 26.13 -10.23 4.22
C SER A 135 26.80 -8.96 3.70
N LYS A 136 28.12 -8.99 3.47
CA LYS A 136 28.88 -7.88 2.87
C LYS A 136 28.46 -7.53 1.43
N GLU A 137 27.83 -8.46 0.71
CA GLU A 137 27.27 -8.20 -0.62
C GLU A 137 25.99 -7.33 -0.54
N TYR A 138 25.42 -7.20 0.66
CA TYR A 138 24.19 -6.46 0.99
C TYR A 138 24.44 -5.57 2.21
N ALA A 139 25.56 -4.83 2.20
CA ALA A 139 26.04 -4.06 3.33
C ALA A 139 25.05 -2.97 3.79
N GLU A 140 24.18 -2.51 2.89
CA GLU A 140 23.09 -1.57 3.14
C GLU A 140 22.03 -2.09 4.12
N LEU A 141 21.86 -3.42 4.21
CA LEU A 141 20.87 -4.05 5.10
C LEU A 141 21.40 -4.30 6.52
N GLN A 142 22.70 -4.03 6.77
CA GLN A 142 23.32 -4.03 8.10
C GLN A 142 23.09 -5.30 8.94
N PHE A 143 23.09 -6.48 8.31
CA PHE A 143 23.00 -7.75 9.05
C PHE A 143 24.25 -7.98 9.92
N ASN A 144 24.05 -8.56 11.10
CA ASN A 144 25.14 -8.92 12.01
C ASN A 144 25.80 -10.26 11.63
N GLU A 145 25.07 -11.11 10.92
CA GLU A 145 25.47 -12.43 10.47
C GLU A 145 26.43 -12.38 9.28
N GLU A 146 27.33 -13.36 9.16
CA GLU A 146 28.27 -13.44 8.03
C GLU A 146 27.60 -13.95 6.75
N LEU A 147 26.61 -14.85 6.91
CA LEU A 147 25.85 -15.47 5.83
C LEU A 147 24.37 -15.10 5.95
N ILE A 148 23.78 -14.88 4.78
CA ILE A 148 22.37 -14.53 4.58
C ILE A 148 21.78 -15.47 3.54
N LYS A 149 20.45 -15.59 3.54
CA LYS A 149 19.68 -16.23 2.48
C LYS A 149 19.01 -15.16 1.63
N VAL A 150 19.12 -15.33 0.32
CA VAL A 150 18.51 -14.46 -0.68
C VAL A 150 17.50 -15.29 -1.45
N TYR A 151 16.22 -14.93 -1.30
CA TYR A 151 15.11 -15.60 -1.96
C TYR A 151 14.67 -14.80 -3.20
N PRO A 152 14.47 -15.48 -4.34
CA PRO A 152 13.81 -14.85 -5.48
C PRO A 152 12.34 -14.60 -5.13
N ILE A 153 11.86 -13.41 -5.48
CA ILE A 153 10.46 -13.02 -5.28
C ILE A 153 9.88 -12.49 -6.58
N ASP A 154 8.56 -12.59 -6.69
CA ASP A 154 7.75 -11.79 -7.60
C ASP A 154 7.09 -10.67 -6.80
N ILE A 155 7.02 -9.47 -7.36
CA ILE A 155 6.36 -8.33 -6.70
C ILE A 155 4.98 -8.19 -7.34
N ASP A 156 3.95 -8.47 -6.55
CA ASP A 156 2.56 -8.46 -7.00
C ASP A 156 2.02 -7.01 -7.10
N ALA A 157 2.43 -6.14 -6.17
CA ALA A 157 2.11 -4.71 -6.15
C ALA A 157 3.16 -3.95 -5.34
N TYR A 158 3.43 -2.69 -5.68
CA TYR A 158 4.32 -1.84 -4.89
C TYR A 158 4.04 -0.34 -5.10
N ALA A 159 4.17 0.42 -4.03
CA ALA A 159 4.11 1.87 -4.01
C ALA A 159 5.49 2.46 -4.33
N ILE A 160 5.56 3.42 -5.24
CA ILE A 160 6.75 4.23 -5.54
C ILE A 160 6.85 5.49 -4.68
N SER A 161 5.73 5.91 -4.07
CA SER A 161 5.64 7.09 -3.23
C SER A 161 4.81 6.83 -1.97
N LEU A 162 4.92 7.70 -0.96
CA LEU A 162 4.10 7.60 0.25
C LEU A 162 2.60 7.81 -0.01
N ALA A 163 2.22 8.42 -1.14
CA ALA A 163 0.83 8.62 -1.51
C ALA A 163 0.15 7.29 -1.90
N GLN A 164 0.89 6.39 -2.54
CA GLN A 164 0.45 5.04 -2.92
C GLN A 164 0.58 4.02 -1.78
N ALA A 165 1.21 4.40 -0.67
CA ALA A 165 1.46 3.50 0.44
C ALA A 165 0.26 3.40 1.38
N VAL A 166 0.08 2.23 2.00
CA VAL A 166 -0.97 2.03 3.01
C VAL A 166 -0.39 2.37 4.39
N TRP A 167 -0.99 3.34 5.07
CA TRP A 167 -0.51 3.78 6.38
C TRP A 167 -0.77 2.75 7.49
N LEU A 168 0.13 2.63 8.46
CA LEU A 168 -0.03 1.70 9.60
C LEU A 168 -1.38 1.88 10.31
N ASP A 169 -1.81 3.13 10.44
CA ASP A 169 -2.97 3.50 11.23
C ASP A 169 -4.30 3.36 10.46
N SER A 170 -4.27 3.10 9.14
CA SER A 170 -5.49 2.84 8.34
C SER A 170 -5.90 1.37 8.30
N VAL A 171 -5.13 0.49 8.94
CA VAL A 171 -5.30 -0.96 8.88
C VAL A 171 -5.68 -1.50 10.26
N GLU A 172 -6.58 -2.47 10.29
CA GLU A 172 -6.81 -3.31 11.48
C GLU A 172 -6.60 -4.78 11.10
N LEU A 173 -5.79 -5.49 11.89
CA LEU A 173 -5.47 -6.90 11.68
C LEU A 173 -6.14 -7.74 12.76
N GLU A 174 -7.07 -8.61 12.37
CA GLU A 174 -7.80 -9.46 13.31
C GLU A 174 -6.88 -10.48 13.97
N SER A 175 -5.92 -11.02 13.20
CA SER A 175 -4.97 -12.03 13.67
C SER A 175 -3.88 -11.45 14.59
N GLN A 176 -3.60 -10.14 14.48
CA GLN A 176 -2.56 -9.47 15.24
C GLN A 176 -3.03 -8.10 15.76
N PRO A 177 -3.92 -8.03 16.77
CA PRO A 177 -4.46 -6.75 17.26
C PRO A 177 -3.42 -5.78 17.83
N LYS A 178 -2.21 -6.25 18.11
CA LYS A 178 -1.08 -5.46 18.64
C LYS A 178 0.04 -5.27 17.62
N PHE A 179 -0.23 -5.48 16.33
CA PHE A 179 0.80 -5.41 15.29
C PHE A 179 1.58 -4.10 15.29
N ARG A 180 0.94 -2.98 15.63
CA ARG A 180 1.58 -1.66 15.76
C ARG A 180 2.72 -1.64 16.77
N ASP A 181 2.61 -2.38 17.87
CA ASP A 181 3.68 -2.50 18.86
C ASP A 181 4.82 -3.39 18.34
N LEU A 182 4.47 -4.43 17.59
CA LEU A 182 5.38 -5.47 17.09
C LEU A 182 6.21 -4.99 15.89
N LEU A 183 5.68 -4.07 15.08
CA LEU A 183 6.34 -3.52 13.89
C LEU A 183 7.27 -2.33 14.19
N ASN A 184 7.54 -2.02 15.46
CA ASN A 184 8.47 -0.97 15.85
C ASN A 184 9.95 -1.37 15.68
N GLU A 185 10.25 -2.66 15.56
CA GLU A 185 11.60 -3.17 15.32
C GLU A 185 11.83 -3.48 13.85
N LYS A 186 13.08 -3.34 13.40
CA LYS A 186 13.54 -3.65 12.04
C LYS A 186 13.77 -5.16 11.88
N GLU A 187 13.61 -5.67 10.67
CA GLU A 187 13.81 -7.09 10.33
C GLU A 187 12.90 -8.04 11.13
N VAL A 188 11.68 -7.59 11.42
CA VAL A 188 10.64 -8.39 12.06
C VAL A 188 9.84 -9.13 11.00
N TYR A 189 9.56 -10.39 11.29
CA TYR A 189 8.63 -11.23 10.54
C TYR A 189 7.39 -11.46 11.40
N LEU A 190 6.31 -10.74 11.09
CA LEU A 190 5.04 -10.90 11.78
C LEU A 190 4.11 -11.79 10.95
N ARG A 191 3.82 -12.99 11.44
CA ARG A 191 2.87 -13.89 10.78
C ARG A 191 1.44 -13.40 10.96
N ILE A 192 0.69 -13.34 9.86
CA ILE A 192 -0.72 -12.92 9.83
C ILE A 192 -1.60 -14.02 9.22
N SER A 193 -2.92 -13.89 9.36
CA SER A 193 -3.88 -14.75 8.67
C SER A 193 -3.88 -14.47 7.16
N GLU A 194 -4.42 -15.41 6.38
CA GLU A 194 -4.67 -15.20 4.95
C GLU A 194 -5.64 -14.04 4.73
N ASP A 195 -6.73 -13.97 5.50
CA ASP A 195 -7.75 -12.91 5.34
C ASP A 195 -7.17 -11.51 5.59
N ASP A 196 -6.35 -11.34 6.65
CA ASP A 196 -5.65 -10.08 6.92
C ASP A 196 -4.65 -9.75 5.80
N PHE A 197 -3.99 -10.75 5.24
CA PHE A 197 -3.04 -10.55 4.14
C PHE A 197 -3.74 -10.09 2.86
N GLU A 198 -4.85 -10.74 2.48
CA GLU A 198 -5.55 -10.39 1.26
C GLU A 198 -6.15 -8.99 1.34
N LEU A 199 -6.70 -8.59 2.50
CA LEU A 199 -7.15 -7.22 2.74
C LEU A 199 -6.02 -6.21 2.49
N MET A 200 -4.84 -6.49 3.03
CA MET A 200 -3.66 -5.64 2.89
C MET A 200 -3.15 -5.56 1.45
N ALA A 201 -3.12 -6.70 0.76
CA ALA A 201 -2.66 -6.78 -0.62
C ALA A 201 -3.60 -6.03 -1.55
N GLU A 202 -4.91 -6.17 -1.35
CA GLU A 202 -5.94 -5.47 -2.11
C GLU A 202 -5.85 -3.96 -1.95
N LEU A 203 -5.75 -3.47 -0.71
CA LEU A 203 -5.57 -2.04 -0.45
C LEU A 203 -4.34 -1.49 -1.18
N LEU A 204 -3.21 -2.20 -1.12
CA LEU A 204 -1.98 -1.78 -1.80
C LEU A 204 -2.14 -1.77 -3.33
N THR A 205 -2.78 -2.78 -3.92
CA THR A 205 -3.05 -2.79 -5.37
C THR A 205 -3.95 -1.63 -5.78
N GLU A 206 -5.03 -1.38 -5.04
CA GLU A 206 -5.98 -0.29 -5.32
C GLU A 206 -5.28 1.08 -5.31
N PHE A 207 -4.47 1.37 -4.29
CA PHE A 207 -3.75 2.65 -4.20
C PHE A 207 -2.70 2.84 -5.30
N VAL A 208 -2.10 1.76 -5.78
CA VAL A 208 -1.12 1.82 -6.88
C VAL A 208 -1.83 2.06 -8.20
N GLU A 209 -2.90 1.31 -8.49
CA GLU A 209 -3.68 1.45 -9.72
C GLU A 209 -4.41 2.80 -9.81
N GLU A 210 -4.95 3.33 -8.70
CA GLU A 210 -5.65 4.63 -8.68
C GLU A 210 -4.71 5.78 -9.09
N ILE A 211 -3.45 5.77 -8.63
CA ILE A 211 -2.50 6.84 -8.93
C ILE A 211 -1.89 6.70 -10.33
N GLU A 212 -1.68 5.48 -10.83
CA GLU A 212 -1.26 5.26 -12.22
C GLU A 212 -2.29 5.84 -13.23
N LEU A 213 -3.58 5.78 -12.91
CA LEU A 213 -4.63 6.38 -13.74
C LEU A 213 -4.67 7.92 -13.67
N GLU A 214 -4.37 8.51 -12.50
CA GLU A 214 -4.28 9.98 -12.35
C GLU A 214 -3.10 10.55 -13.14
N ASP A 215 -1.94 9.89 -13.13
CA ASP A 215 -0.76 10.30 -13.89
C ASP A 215 -0.99 10.22 -15.42
N GLU A 216 -1.80 9.26 -15.90
CA GLU A 216 -2.15 9.13 -17.33
C GLU A 216 -3.18 10.19 -17.80
N GLU A 217 -4.08 10.67 -16.93
CA GLU A 217 -5.07 11.70 -17.28
C GLU A 217 -4.46 13.12 -17.38
N GLU A 218 -3.30 13.38 -16.78
CA GLU A 218 -2.60 14.68 -16.87
C GLU A 218 -1.76 14.85 -18.16
N GLU A 219 -1.54 13.81 -18.96
CA GLU A 219 -0.73 13.88 -20.20
C GLU A 219 -1.51 14.25 -21.49
N GLU A 220 -2.82 14.53 -21.45
CA GLU A 220 -3.65 14.85 -22.64
C GLU A 220 -4.09 16.33 -22.80
N GLU A 221 -3.37 17.32 -22.24
CA GLU A 221 -3.60 18.75 -22.57
C GLU A 221 -2.29 19.52 -22.76
N ASP A 222 -1.63 19.39 -23.91
CA ASP A 222 -0.71 20.41 -24.44
C ASP A 222 -0.43 20.13 -25.94
N ASP A 223 -1.44 20.29 -26.79
CA ASP A 223 -1.25 20.52 -28.22
C ASP A 223 -2.52 21.17 -28.80
N ASP A 224 -2.88 22.36 -28.30
CA ASP A 224 -3.67 23.28 -29.13
C ASP A 224 -3.38 24.76 -28.82
N ASP A 225 -3.04 25.44 -29.91
CA ASP A 225 -3.11 26.88 -30.18
C ASP A 225 -2.07 27.85 -29.58
N ASN A 226 -1.17 28.35 -30.45
CA ASN A 226 -1.24 29.73 -30.92
C ASN A 226 -0.14 30.09 -31.95
N ASP A 227 -0.37 29.79 -33.23
CA ASP A 227 0.21 30.62 -34.30
C ASP A 227 -0.71 31.85 -34.49
N ILE A 228 -0.57 32.83 -33.59
CA ILE A 228 -1.21 34.14 -33.72
C ILE A 228 -0.39 34.98 -34.70
N ASP A 229 -1.06 35.44 -35.74
CA ASP A 229 -0.63 36.39 -36.76
C ASP A 229 0.23 37.55 -36.20
N GLU A 230 1.50 37.63 -36.61
CA GLU A 230 2.33 38.84 -36.48
C GLU A 230 2.02 39.82 -37.62
N ASP A 231 0.97 40.63 -37.44
CA ASP A 231 0.94 41.98 -38.04
C ASP A 231 1.67 42.94 -37.07
N LEU A 232 2.96 43.18 -37.35
CA LEU A 232 3.72 44.27 -36.77
C LEU A 232 4.03 45.32 -37.85
N ASP A 233 3.19 46.35 -37.88
CA ASP A 233 3.54 47.68 -38.38
C ASP A 233 4.71 48.25 -37.55
N GLU A 234 5.83 48.60 -38.20
CA GLU A 234 6.50 49.91 -38.02
C GLU A 234 7.70 50.11 -38.97
N MET A 235 7.65 51.24 -39.72
CA MET A 235 8.69 51.96 -40.50
C MET A 235 8.80 51.72 -42.02
#